data_AF-A0A2N6IGT1-F1
#
_entry.id   AF-A0A2N6IGT1-F1
#
_cell.length_a   1.000
_cell.length_b   1.000
_cell.length_c   1.000
_cell.angle_alpha   90.00
_cell.angle_beta   90.00
_cell.angle_gamma   90.00
#
_symmetry.space_group_name_H-M   'P 1'
#
loop_
_entity.id
_entity.type
_entity.pdbx_description
1 polymer ?
#
loop_
_entity_poly.entity_id
_entity_poly.type
_entity_poly.pdbx_seq_one_letter_code
_entity_poly.pdbx_strand_id
1 'polypeptide(L)'
;MRLALLAALMTALPLAAQEQPAQDKGLYLDEDYAASDVRHAAYALRTPPVRDEALGAWHVLLEFPDAPGTLALETYATDLDLRQATFVHLRKWYYPNGQLARDERLDARGNVLTGGASFYANGQVKQRVTVLPNGRDSLSENYHENGQLMNRIRYHGKQMADGKYVSYGPNGKMSSHAFLKGGKMHGLQEVFYADGKLFQRSHFIHDRQYGEFLTLAEDGKVLARKVWVDGEADGWSFESHDNGQLAQKALYRKGKLLSMQKWGSNGKPSIAWQQDAQGREQGDVTEWYDNGVRAKVTPMRDGQRHGLLQVWASDGSLLQLVPYEHGKKQGIERRWDKRGKQVWEKAWQAGAPMPAGQ
;
A
#
# COMPACT_ATOMS: atom_id res chain seq x y z
N MET A 1 -46.61 38.99 -60.38
CA MET A 1 -46.03 39.15 -59.03
C MET A 1 -45.76 37.75 -58.48
N ARG A 2 -44.47 37.43 -58.27
CA ARG A 2 -43.89 36.34 -57.43
C ARG A 2 -44.07 34.85 -57.77
N LEU A 3 -42.89 34.26 -58.06
CA LEU A 3 -42.25 33.02 -57.59
C LEU A 3 -42.76 31.60 -57.97
N ALA A 4 -41.83 30.93 -58.67
CA ALA A 4 -41.53 29.50 -58.85
C ALA A 4 -41.89 28.50 -57.73
N LEU A 5 -42.15 27.22 -58.06
CA LEU A 5 -41.16 26.14 -58.16
C LEU A 5 -41.81 24.79 -58.58
N LEU A 6 -40.96 23.89 -59.06
CA LEU A 6 -41.13 22.56 -59.67
C LEU A 6 -41.95 21.51 -58.89
N ALA A 7 -42.54 20.56 -59.63
CA ALA A 7 -42.86 19.21 -59.16
C ALA A 7 -42.35 18.15 -60.16
N ALA A 8 -41.70 17.13 -59.62
CA ALA A 8 -40.83 16.15 -60.28
C ALA A 8 -41.57 14.91 -60.81
N LEU A 9 -40.96 14.26 -61.82
CA LEU A 9 -41.30 12.94 -62.32
C LEU A 9 -40.03 12.10 -62.49
N MET A 10 -40.10 10.88 -61.93
CA MET A 10 -39.37 9.64 -62.23
C MET A 10 -37.83 9.67 -62.33
N THR A 11 -37.17 8.84 -61.52
CA THR A 11 -36.64 7.54 -61.96
C THR A 11 -35.89 6.88 -60.80
N ALA A 12 -36.14 5.58 -60.62
CA ALA A 12 -35.39 4.74 -59.72
C ALA A 12 -33.94 4.59 -60.25
N LEU A 13 -32.97 4.84 -59.37
CA LEU A 13 -31.55 4.59 -59.57
C LEU A 13 -31.06 3.60 -58.50
N PRO A 14 -30.02 2.79 -58.80
CA PRO A 14 -29.74 1.55 -58.11
C PRO A 14 -29.06 1.75 -56.76
N LEU A 15 -29.24 0.72 -55.93
CA LEU A 15 -28.57 0.44 -54.67
C LEU A 15 -27.09 0.85 -54.75
N ALA A 16 -26.72 1.87 -53.97
CA ALA A 16 -25.34 2.28 -53.79
C ALA A 16 -24.52 1.06 -53.36
N ALA A 17 -23.49 0.74 -54.16
CA ALA A 17 -22.41 -0.10 -53.73
C ALA A 17 -21.93 0.43 -52.37
N GLN A 18 -22.07 -0.39 -51.32
CA GLN A 18 -21.31 -0.19 -50.11
C GLN A 18 -19.85 -0.19 -50.54
N GLU A 19 -19.21 0.98 -50.49
CA GLU A 19 -17.76 1.06 -50.53
C GLU A 19 -17.26 0.12 -49.42
N GLN A 20 -16.74 -1.04 -49.82
CA GLN A 20 -15.91 -1.84 -48.94
C GLN A 20 -14.79 -0.90 -48.48
N PRO A 21 -14.60 -0.68 -47.16
CA PRO A 21 -13.46 0.09 -46.72
C PRO A 21 -12.22 -0.58 -47.32
N ALA A 22 -11.42 0.22 -48.03
CA ALA A 22 -10.21 -0.24 -48.71
C ALA A 22 -9.44 -1.17 -47.77
N GLN A 23 -9.23 -2.43 -48.20
CA GLN A 23 -8.50 -3.42 -47.43
C GLN A 23 -7.16 -2.81 -47.01
N ASP A 24 -7.00 -2.57 -45.71
CA ASP A 24 -5.75 -2.16 -45.11
C ASP A 24 -4.71 -3.25 -45.42
N LYS A 25 -3.76 -2.94 -46.30
CA LYS A 25 -2.78 -3.90 -46.85
C LYS A 25 -1.59 -4.16 -45.92
N GLY A 26 -1.73 -3.91 -44.62
CA GLY A 26 -0.68 -4.13 -43.63
C GLY A 26 -0.49 -5.60 -43.27
N LEU A 27 0.72 -5.95 -42.83
CA LEU A 27 0.98 -7.20 -42.12
C LEU A 27 0.62 -7.01 -40.65
N TYR A 28 -0.28 -7.84 -40.12
CA TYR A 28 -0.68 -7.80 -38.73
C TYR A 28 0.15 -8.79 -37.91
N LEU A 29 0.60 -8.36 -36.73
CA LEU A 29 1.46 -9.13 -35.86
C LEU A 29 0.86 -9.20 -34.44
N ASP A 30 0.99 -10.33 -33.76
CA ASP A 30 0.64 -10.47 -32.34
C ASP A 30 1.71 -9.87 -31.40
N GLU A 31 1.57 -10.07 -30.09
CA GLU A 31 2.51 -9.55 -29.08
C GLU A 31 3.92 -10.16 -29.18
N ASP A 32 4.04 -11.34 -29.79
CA ASP A 32 5.30 -12.06 -30.03
C ASP A 32 5.87 -11.77 -31.44
N TYR A 33 5.30 -10.78 -32.14
CA TYR A 33 5.64 -10.38 -33.50
C TYR A 33 5.41 -11.47 -34.55
N ALA A 34 4.60 -12.48 -34.26
CA ALA A 34 4.20 -13.49 -35.24
C ALA A 34 3.03 -12.97 -36.09
N ALA A 35 2.99 -13.36 -37.37
CA ALA A 35 1.90 -13.00 -38.26
C ALA A 35 0.55 -13.47 -37.68
N SER A 36 -0.42 -12.56 -37.66
CA SER A 36 -1.72 -12.75 -37.03
C SER A 36 -2.83 -12.19 -37.91
N ASP A 37 -4.09 -12.45 -37.53
CA ASP A 37 -5.24 -11.76 -38.09
C ASP A 37 -5.50 -10.42 -37.36
N VAL A 38 -6.31 -9.55 -37.95
CA VAL A 38 -6.59 -8.21 -37.42
C VAL A 38 -7.14 -8.24 -35.98
N ARG A 39 -7.94 -9.26 -35.62
CA ARG A 39 -8.62 -9.33 -34.31
C ARG A 39 -7.66 -9.69 -33.19
N HIS A 40 -6.57 -10.38 -33.49
CA HIS A 40 -5.56 -10.82 -32.53
C HIS A 40 -4.24 -10.06 -32.71
N ALA A 41 -4.23 -9.01 -33.53
CA ALA A 41 -3.05 -8.19 -33.76
C ALA A 41 -2.78 -7.29 -32.55
N ALA A 42 -1.52 -7.24 -32.14
CA ALA A 42 -0.99 -6.19 -31.25
C ALA A 42 -0.36 -5.05 -32.06
N TYR A 43 0.12 -5.36 -33.26
CA TYR A 43 0.82 -4.44 -34.15
C TYR A 43 0.37 -4.59 -35.60
N ALA A 44 0.49 -3.51 -36.35
CA ALA A 44 0.35 -3.51 -37.80
C ALA A 44 1.61 -2.90 -38.44
N LEU A 45 2.23 -3.65 -39.34
CA LEU A 45 3.32 -3.20 -40.20
C LEU A 45 2.73 -2.77 -41.54
N ARG A 46 2.49 -1.47 -41.69
CA ARG A 46 1.95 -0.86 -42.92
C ARG A 46 3.04 -0.20 -43.76
N THR A 47 4.06 0.33 -43.11
CA THR A 47 5.23 0.94 -43.75
C THR A 47 6.36 -0.09 -43.83
N PRO A 48 6.88 -0.42 -45.02
CA PRO A 48 8.00 -1.36 -45.15
C PRO A 48 9.22 -0.90 -44.35
N PRO A 49 9.91 -1.79 -43.61
CA PRO A 49 11.14 -1.44 -42.92
C PRO A 49 12.23 -0.96 -43.89
N VAL A 50 13.02 0.01 -43.46
CA VAL A 50 14.10 0.61 -44.27
C VAL A 50 15.45 0.21 -43.70
N ARG A 51 16.37 -0.27 -44.55
CA ARG A 51 17.72 -0.62 -44.11
C ARG A 51 18.54 0.64 -43.84
N ASP A 52 19.09 0.76 -42.64
CA ASP A 52 20.10 1.76 -42.28
C ASP A 52 21.48 1.10 -42.35
N GLU A 53 22.28 1.48 -43.36
CA GLU A 53 23.61 0.89 -43.58
C GLU A 53 24.64 1.33 -42.53
N ALA A 54 24.50 2.54 -41.97
CA ALA A 54 25.42 3.03 -40.95
C ALA A 54 25.25 2.27 -39.63
N LEU A 55 24.00 1.90 -39.33
CA LEU A 55 23.64 1.14 -38.14
C LEU A 55 23.65 -0.37 -38.37
N GLY A 56 23.73 -0.82 -39.62
CA GLY A 56 23.70 -2.24 -40.00
C GLY A 56 22.40 -2.95 -39.61
N ALA A 57 21.28 -2.21 -39.54
CA ALA A 57 20.01 -2.70 -39.00
C ALA A 57 18.82 -2.13 -39.78
N TRP A 58 17.66 -2.78 -39.68
CA TRP A 58 16.41 -2.33 -40.29
C TRP A 58 15.67 -1.39 -39.35
N HIS A 59 15.35 -0.19 -39.79
CA HIS A 59 14.44 0.72 -39.09
C HIS A 59 13.01 0.21 -39.28
N VAL A 60 12.36 -0.11 -38.17
CA VAL A 60 11.04 -0.74 -38.12
C VAL A 60 10.06 0.19 -37.40
N LEU A 61 8.93 0.45 -38.07
CA LEU A 61 7.82 1.23 -37.55
C LEU A 61 6.59 0.34 -37.48
N LEU A 62 6.13 0.03 -36.28
CA LEU A 62 4.88 -0.70 -36.05
C LEU A 62 3.82 0.27 -35.54
N GLU A 63 2.63 0.15 -36.09
CA GLU A 63 1.48 0.97 -35.73
C GLU A 63 0.50 0.18 -34.87
N PHE A 64 -0.41 0.89 -34.21
CA PHE A 64 -1.58 0.25 -33.61
C PHE A 64 -2.47 -0.35 -34.73
N PRO A 65 -2.97 -1.58 -34.56
CA PRO A 65 -3.86 -2.22 -35.54
C PRO A 65 -5.11 -1.38 -35.80
N ASP A 66 -5.73 -0.88 -34.74
CA ASP A 66 -7.01 -0.16 -34.81
C ASP A 66 -6.86 1.36 -35.05
N ALA A 67 -5.63 1.87 -35.15
CA ALA A 67 -5.37 3.30 -35.39
C ALA A 67 -4.26 3.52 -36.44
N PRO A 68 -4.57 3.32 -37.74
CA PRO A 68 -3.61 3.53 -38.82
C PRO A 68 -2.93 4.90 -38.78
N GLY A 69 -1.61 4.93 -38.99
CA GLY A 69 -0.77 6.12 -38.88
C GLY A 69 -0.34 6.48 -37.46
N THR A 70 -0.84 5.79 -36.43
CA THR A 70 -0.41 5.99 -35.03
C THR A 70 0.62 4.91 -34.68
N LEU A 71 1.86 5.32 -34.44
CA LEU A 71 2.93 4.41 -34.01
C LEU A 71 2.57 3.77 -32.68
N ALA A 72 2.89 2.48 -32.55
CA ALA A 72 2.90 1.71 -31.32
C ALA A 72 4.35 1.42 -30.88
N LEU A 73 5.24 1.11 -31.84
CA LEU A 73 6.66 0.82 -31.63
C LEU A 73 7.52 1.42 -32.75
N GLU A 74 8.62 2.08 -32.38
CA GLU A 74 9.72 2.43 -33.29
C GLU A 74 11.00 1.77 -32.76
N THR A 75 11.72 1.03 -33.61
CA THR A 75 12.96 0.34 -33.22
C THR A 75 13.87 0.06 -34.41
N TYR A 76 15.08 -0.46 -34.15
CA TYR A 76 15.92 -1.08 -35.17
C TYR A 76 16.05 -2.58 -34.90
N ALA A 77 15.93 -3.40 -35.94
CA ALA A 77 16.00 -4.85 -35.86
C ALA A 77 17.15 -5.40 -36.71
N THR A 78 17.80 -6.46 -36.25
CA THR A 78 18.88 -7.13 -37.00
C THR A 78 18.38 -7.93 -38.21
N ASP A 79 17.10 -8.29 -38.23
CA ASP A 79 16.44 -9.08 -39.28
C ASP A 79 15.00 -8.59 -39.50
N LEU A 80 14.38 -8.96 -40.62
CA LEU A 80 12.98 -8.68 -40.95
C LEU A 80 12.02 -9.71 -40.34
N ASP A 81 12.49 -10.91 -39.98
CA ASP A 81 11.73 -11.83 -39.13
C ASP A 81 11.79 -11.33 -37.67
N LEU A 82 10.87 -10.43 -37.32
CA LEU A 82 10.84 -9.75 -36.01
C LEU A 82 10.67 -10.72 -34.82
N ARG A 83 10.19 -11.95 -35.06
CA ARG A 83 10.09 -12.99 -34.03
C ARG A 83 11.46 -13.53 -33.61
N GLN A 84 12.43 -13.47 -34.52
CA GLN A 84 13.80 -13.96 -34.31
C GLN A 84 14.83 -12.82 -34.24
N ALA A 85 14.45 -11.62 -34.68
CA ALA A 85 15.34 -10.48 -34.70
C ALA A 85 15.74 -10.03 -33.29
N THR A 86 16.96 -9.53 -33.18
CA THR A 86 17.39 -8.76 -32.00
C THR A 86 17.08 -7.29 -32.26
N PHE A 87 16.39 -6.63 -31.31
CA PHE A 87 16.23 -5.19 -31.36
C PHE A 87 17.47 -4.49 -30.81
N VAL A 88 17.94 -3.46 -31.51
CA VAL A 88 19.21 -2.77 -31.27
C VAL A 88 19.05 -1.26 -31.39
N HIS A 89 20.07 -0.50 -30.96
CA HIS A 89 20.17 0.97 -31.01
C HIS A 89 19.13 1.75 -30.19
N LEU A 90 17.85 1.66 -30.55
CA LEU A 90 16.75 2.31 -29.82
C LEU A 90 15.49 1.47 -29.83
N ARG A 91 14.64 1.74 -28.84
CA ARG A 91 13.28 1.24 -28.79
C ARG A 91 12.37 2.26 -28.13
N LYS A 92 11.36 2.68 -28.87
CA LYS A 92 10.37 3.65 -28.42
C LYS A 92 8.98 3.08 -28.52
N TRP A 93 8.22 3.21 -27.45
CA TRP A 93 6.81 2.84 -27.43
C TRP A 93 5.95 4.07 -27.32
N TYR A 94 4.75 3.99 -27.85
CA TYR A 94 3.81 5.10 -27.92
C TYR A 94 2.47 4.68 -27.32
N TYR A 95 1.73 5.66 -26.82
CA TYR A 95 0.34 5.48 -26.42
C TYR A 95 -0.58 5.55 -27.65
N PRO A 96 -1.81 5.00 -27.56
CA PRO A 96 -2.80 5.09 -28.65
C PRO A 96 -3.18 6.52 -29.05
N ASN A 97 -2.87 7.52 -28.23
CA ASN A 97 -3.06 8.94 -28.57
C ASN A 97 -1.86 9.57 -29.30
N GLY A 98 -0.88 8.75 -29.70
CA GLY A 98 0.33 9.16 -30.43
C GLY A 98 1.45 9.74 -29.55
N GLN A 99 1.24 9.91 -28.25
CA GLN A 99 2.30 10.40 -27.35
C GLN A 99 3.33 9.31 -27.09
N LEU A 100 4.61 9.69 -27.03
CA LEU A 100 5.69 8.79 -26.66
C LEU A 100 5.48 8.31 -25.23
N ALA A 101 5.49 7.00 -25.00
CA ALA A 101 5.32 6.37 -23.69
C ALA A 101 6.66 6.06 -23.02
N ARG A 102 7.63 5.59 -23.81
CA ARG A 102 8.96 5.20 -23.32
C ARG A 102 9.99 5.28 -24.42
N ASP A 103 11.20 5.68 -24.07
CA ASP A 103 12.38 5.75 -24.92
C ASP A 103 13.54 5.05 -24.24
N GLU A 104 14.08 4.03 -24.91
CA GLU A 104 15.22 3.25 -24.47
C GLU A 104 16.32 3.21 -25.53
N ARG A 105 17.56 3.12 -25.03
CA ARG A 105 18.74 2.84 -25.86
C ARG A 105 19.19 1.40 -25.65
N LEU A 106 19.58 0.76 -26.74
CA LEU A 106 20.00 -0.64 -26.79
C LEU A 106 21.42 -0.71 -27.34
N ASP A 107 22.24 -1.63 -26.82
CA ASP A 107 23.52 -1.96 -27.45
C ASP A 107 23.32 -2.84 -28.71
N ALA A 108 24.41 -3.16 -29.40
CA ALA A 108 24.38 -4.00 -30.61
C ALA A 108 23.97 -5.47 -30.35
N ARG A 109 23.84 -5.88 -29.09
CA ARG A 109 23.37 -7.21 -28.66
C ARG A 109 21.93 -7.15 -28.12
N GLY A 110 21.29 -5.99 -28.16
CA GLY A 110 19.95 -5.75 -27.64
C GLY A 110 19.84 -5.62 -26.12
N ASN A 111 20.96 -5.41 -25.42
CA ASN A 111 20.90 -5.11 -23.99
C ASN A 111 20.49 -3.65 -23.79
N VAL A 112 19.56 -3.41 -22.87
CA VAL A 112 19.14 -2.06 -22.48
C VAL A 112 20.30 -1.33 -21.80
N LEU A 113 20.68 -0.18 -22.36
CA LEU A 113 21.66 0.73 -21.79
C LEU A 113 21.00 1.59 -20.71
N THR A 114 21.76 1.89 -19.65
CA THR A 114 21.29 2.80 -18.60
C THR A 114 20.99 4.18 -19.20
N GLY A 115 19.79 4.68 -18.95
CA GLY A 115 19.33 5.97 -19.45
C GLY A 115 17.86 5.91 -19.87
N GLY A 116 17.48 6.84 -20.73
CA GLY A 116 16.14 6.89 -21.31
C GLY A 116 15.13 7.64 -20.47
N ALA A 117 13.90 7.66 -20.95
CA ALA A 117 12.78 8.32 -20.31
C ALA A 117 11.49 7.55 -20.50
N SER A 118 10.58 7.68 -19.54
CA SER A 118 9.19 7.30 -19.70
C SER A 118 8.30 8.52 -19.48
N PHE A 119 7.11 8.48 -20.03
CA PHE A 119 6.19 9.59 -20.10
C PHE A 119 4.77 9.14 -19.76
N TYR A 120 3.96 10.06 -19.27
CA TYR A 120 2.52 9.87 -19.12
C TYR A 120 1.81 10.04 -20.46
N ALA A 121 0.57 9.57 -20.56
CA ALA A 121 -0.24 9.72 -21.78
C ALA A 121 -0.51 11.18 -22.15
N ASN A 122 -0.39 12.11 -21.20
CA ASN A 122 -0.46 13.56 -21.45
C ASN A 122 0.84 14.16 -22.04
N GLY A 123 1.86 13.33 -22.32
CA GLY A 123 3.16 13.73 -22.88
C GLY A 123 4.16 14.24 -21.85
N GLN A 124 3.78 14.40 -20.59
CA GLN A 124 4.71 14.83 -19.54
C GLN A 124 5.66 13.70 -19.16
N VAL A 125 6.90 14.07 -18.81
CA VAL A 125 7.90 13.12 -18.33
C VAL A 125 7.40 12.47 -17.05
N LYS A 126 7.44 11.15 -16.99
CA LYS A 126 7.15 10.33 -15.81
C LYS A 126 8.43 9.98 -15.07
N GLN A 127 9.44 9.57 -15.82
CA GLN A 127 10.77 9.27 -15.31
C GLN A 127 11.83 9.65 -16.35
N ARG A 128 12.97 10.13 -15.86
CA ARG A 128 14.17 10.32 -16.66
C ARG A 128 15.36 9.73 -15.94
N VAL A 129 16.17 8.94 -16.65
CA VAL A 129 17.43 8.42 -16.14
C VAL A 129 18.58 9.04 -16.92
N THR A 130 19.49 9.71 -16.22
CA THR A 130 20.66 10.36 -16.81
C THR A 130 21.93 9.68 -16.29
N VAL A 131 22.77 9.17 -17.18
CA VAL A 131 24.10 8.67 -16.81
C VAL A 131 24.99 9.87 -16.48
N LEU A 132 25.65 9.84 -15.32
CA LEU A 132 26.53 10.92 -14.89
C LEU A 132 27.89 10.86 -15.62
N PRO A 133 28.66 11.97 -15.69
CA PRO A 133 29.91 12.04 -16.44
C PRO A 133 30.99 11.01 -16.05
N ASN A 134 30.90 10.42 -14.86
CA ASN A 134 31.81 9.36 -14.42
C ASN A 134 31.54 7.99 -15.06
N GLY A 135 30.47 7.87 -15.87
CA GLY A 135 30.11 6.66 -16.62
C GLY A 135 29.63 5.48 -15.77
N ARG A 136 29.60 5.60 -14.45
CA ARG A 136 29.18 4.53 -13.52
C ARG A 136 27.93 4.88 -12.73
N ASP A 137 27.74 6.15 -12.44
CA ASP A 137 26.59 6.61 -11.67
C ASP A 137 25.46 7.05 -12.59
N SER A 138 24.25 7.00 -12.08
CA SER A 138 23.08 7.55 -12.77
C SER A 138 22.20 8.35 -11.83
N LEU A 139 21.47 9.30 -12.40
CA LEU A 139 20.46 10.10 -11.73
C LEU A 139 19.09 9.72 -12.29
N SER A 140 18.22 9.18 -11.45
CA SER A 140 16.80 9.00 -11.77
C SER A 140 16.00 10.17 -11.22
N GLU A 141 15.22 10.80 -12.07
CA GLU A 141 14.27 11.85 -11.70
C GLU A 141 12.87 11.33 -12.02
N ASN A 142 12.01 11.30 -11.01
CA ASN A 142 10.62 10.88 -11.15
C ASN A 142 9.72 12.10 -10.99
N TYR A 143 8.63 12.15 -11.75
CA TYR A 143 7.72 13.29 -11.79
C TYR A 143 6.28 12.83 -11.63
N HIS A 144 5.46 13.69 -11.03
CA HIS A 144 4.01 13.54 -11.01
C HIS A 144 3.42 13.81 -12.38
N GLU A 145 2.19 13.37 -12.62
CA GLU A 145 1.46 13.55 -13.88
C GLU A 145 1.11 15.02 -14.19
N ASN A 146 1.35 15.94 -13.26
CA ASN A 146 1.27 17.39 -13.48
C ASN A 146 2.64 18.04 -13.76
N GLY A 147 3.70 17.24 -13.87
CA GLY A 147 5.04 17.66 -14.28
C GLY A 147 5.92 18.11 -13.13
N GLN A 148 5.40 18.12 -11.90
CA GLN A 148 6.19 18.45 -10.73
C GLN A 148 7.12 17.30 -10.36
N LEU A 149 8.35 17.64 -9.94
CA LEU A 149 9.33 16.66 -9.50
C LEU A 149 8.79 15.92 -8.27
N MET A 150 8.73 14.59 -8.35
CA MET A 150 8.35 13.71 -7.24
C MET A 150 9.57 13.37 -6.39
N ASN A 151 10.67 12.96 -7.00
CA ASN A 151 11.93 12.72 -6.29
C ASN A 151 13.11 12.66 -7.26
N ARG A 152 14.31 12.72 -6.69
CA ARG A 152 15.58 12.54 -7.40
C ARG A 152 16.44 11.53 -6.63
N ILE A 153 16.86 10.48 -7.32
CA ILE A 153 17.60 9.36 -6.74
C ILE A 153 18.91 9.21 -7.51
N ARG A 154 20.04 9.29 -6.81
CA ARG A 154 21.35 8.97 -7.37
C ARG A 154 21.65 7.49 -7.15
N TYR A 155 22.24 6.84 -8.13
CA TYR A 155 22.69 5.46 -8.08
C TYR A 155 24.20 5.38 -8.30
N HIS A 156 24.85 4.49 -7.56
CA HIS A 156 26.21 4.00 -7.81
C HIS A 156 26.11 2.60 -8.43
N GLY A 157 26.24 2.51 -9.77
CA GLY A 157 25.90 1.29 -10.50
C GLY A 157 24.42 0.92 -10.32
N LYS A 158 24.14 -0.24 -9.71
CA LYS A 158 22.76 -0.71 -9.46
C LYS A 158 22.21 -0.36 -8.08
N GLN A 159 23.01 0.25 -7.20
CA GLN A 159 22.63 0.56 -5.82
C GLN A 159 22.31 2.05 -5.65
N MET A 160 21.30 2.37 -4.84
CA MET A 160 21.03 3.75 -4.44
C MET A 160 22.21 4.31 -3.66
N ALA A 161 22.58 5.55 -3.94
CA ALA A 161 23.67 6.24 -3.26
C ALA A 161 23.36 6.49 -1.77
N ASP A 162 24.38 6.68 -0.96
CA ASP A 162 24.19 7.04 0.44
C ASP A 162 23.75 8.52 0.56
N GLY A 163 23.01 8.82 1.63
CA GLY A 163 22.63 10.19 1.98
C GLY A 163 21.13 10.40 2.14
N LYS A 164 20.73 11.67 2.07
CA LYS A 164 19.34 12.10 2.26
C LYS A 164 18.55 11.98 0.96
N TYR A 165 17.40 11.34 1.05
CA TYR A 165 16.41 11.20 -0.01
C TYR A 165 15.20 12.03 0.33
N VAL A 166 14.69 12.77 -0.65
CA VAL A 166 13.54 13.64 -0.48
C VAL A 166 12.53 13.31 -1.56
N SER A 167 11.27 13.19 -1.16
CA SER A 167 10.14 13.15 -2.07
C SER A 167 9.23 14.34 -1.85
N TYR A 168 8.57 14.76 -2.91
CA TYR A 168 7.61 15.85 -2.96
C TYR A 168 6.27 15.31 -3.43
N GLY A 169 5.18 15.89 -2.94
CA GLY A 169 3.83 15.61 -3.40
C GLY A 169 3.52 16.33 -4.72
N PRO A 170 2.34 16.06 -5.31
CA PRO A 170 1.89 16.71 -6.55
C PRO A 170 1.54 18.20 -6.38
N ASN A 171 1.71 18.76 -5.18
CA ASN A 171 1.61 20.19 -4.92
C ASN A 171 2.99 20.87 -4.75
N GLY A 172 4.08 20.12 -4.94
CA GLY A 172 5.46 20.60 -4.88
C GLY A 172 6.01 20.74 -3.47
N LYS A 173 5.20 20.48 -2.45
CA LYS A 173 5.64 20.44 -1.05
C LYS A 173 6.30 19.11 -0.75
N MET A 174 7.24 19.11 0.19
CA MET A 174 7.91 17.89 0.64
C MET A 174 6.88 16.93 1.24
N SER A 175 6.80 15.72 0.69
CA SER A 175 5.93 14.65 1.19
C SER A 175 6.68 13.69 2.10
N SER A 176 7.99 13.53 1.92
CA SER A 176 8.82 12.74 2.83
C SER A 176 10.31 13.02 2.67
N HIS A 177 11.09 12.67 3.70
CA HIS A 177 12.52 12.46 3.55
C HIS A 177 13.00 11.28 4.40
N ALA A 178 14.10 10.67 3.98
CA ALA A 178 14.74 9.54 4.65
C ALA A 178 16.25 9.56 4.40
N PHE A 179 17.00 8.77 5.16
CA PHE A 179 18.44 8.58 4.95
C PHE A 179 18.75 7.14 4.58
N LEU A 180 19.65 6.95 3.62
CA LEU A 180 20.17 5.66 3.18
C LEU A 180 21.67 5.57 3.45
N LYS A 181 22.12 4.38 3.86
CA LYS A 181 23.53 4.01 4.05
C LYS A 181 23.76 2.57 3.62
N GLY A 182 24.69 2.33 2.69
CA GLY A 182 24.94 1.01 2.11
C GLY A 182 23.72 0.40 1.43
N GLY A 183 22.88 1.24 0.79
CA GLY A 183 21.63 0.82 0.16
C GLY A 183 20.49 0.46 1.12
N LYS A 184 20.63 0.74 2.43
CA LYS A 184 19.62 0.45 3.47
C LYS A 184 19.20 1.71 4.22
N MET A 185 17.94 1.82 4.63
CA MET A 185 17.45 2.92 5.45
C MET A 185 18.24 3.00 6.76
N HIS A 186 18.78 4.16 7.06
CA HIS A 186 19.64 4.39 8.22
C HIS A 186 19.55 5.85 8.66
N GLY A 187 18.84 6.10 9.75
CA GLY A 187 18.59 7.42 10.31
C GLY A 187 17.10 7.77 10.36
N LEU A 188 16.82 9.06 10.41
CA LEU A 188 15.46 9.61 10.52
C LEU A 188 14.68 9.46 9.20
N GLN A 189 13.43 9.05 9.30
CA GLN A 189 12.43 9.16 8.26
C GLN A 189 11.29 10.04 8.75
N GLU A 190 10.88 10.99 7.93
CA GLU A 190 9.67 11.78 8.18
C GLU A 190 8.79 11.78 6.93
N VAL A 191 7.48 11.67 7.15
CA VAL A 191 6.44 11.76 6.14
C VAL A 191 5.50 12.88 6.54
N PHE A 192 5.02 13.64 5.57
CA PHE A 192 4.25 14.85 5.78
C PHE A 192 2.91 14.77 5.04
N TYR A 193 1.90 15.41 5.61
CA TYR A 193 0.65 15.71 4.94
C TYR A 193 0.86 16.69 3.78
N ALA A 194 -0.13 16.78 2.88
CA ALA A 194 -0.08 17.68 1.75
C ALA A 194 0.08 19.16 2.16
N ASP A 195 -0.39 19.56 3.34
CA ASP A 195 -0.22 20.92 3.85
C ASP A 195 1.22 21.21 4.36
N GLY A 196 2.02 20.15 4.60
CA GLY A 196 3.38 20.19 5.10
C GLY A 196 3.52 19.82 6.59
N LYS A 197 2.42 19.51 7.28
CA LYS A 197 2.49 19.05 8.69
C LYS A 197 3.04 17.63 8.78
N LEU A 198 3.71 17.32 9.88
CA LEU A 198 4.27 16.00 10.13
C LEU A 198 3.12 14.98 10.27
N PHE A 199 3.12 13.95 9.43
CA PHE A 199 2.21 12.81 9.51
C PHE A 199 2.86 11.67 10.30
N GLN A 200 4.12 11.37 10.01
CA GLN A 200 4.83 10.25 10.60
C GLN A 200 6.30 10.59 10.80
N ARG A 201 6.84 10.13 11.93
CA ARG A 201 8.27 10.12 12.20
C ARG A 201 8.68 8.71 12.60
N SER A 202 9.81 8.25 12.08
CA SER A 202 10.38 6.94 12.37
C SER A 202 11.90 7.03 12.29
N HIS A 203 12.60 6.14 12.98
CA HIS A 203 14.06 6.10 12.90
C HIS A 203 14.51 4.66 12.63
N PHE A 204 15.58 4.51 11.85
CA PHE A 204 16.02 3.24 11.31
C PHE A 204 17.51 3.00 11.49
N ILE A 205 17.91 1.75 11.67
CA ILE A 205 19.29 1.28 11.58
C ILE A 205 19.30 0.06 10.67
N HIS A 206 19.87 0.19 9.47
CA HIS A 206 19.96 -0.89 8.47
C HIS A 206 18.59 -1.55 8.18
N ASP A 207 17.61 -0.74 7.77
CA ASP A 207 16.21 -1.10 7.47
C ASP A 207 15.36 -1.54 8.67
N ARG A 208 15.94 -1.63 9.88
CA ARG A 208 15.19 -1.98 11.09
C ARG A 208 14.76 -0.73 11.84
N GLN A 209 13.49 -0.66 12.24
CA GLN A 209 13.01 0.41 13.11
C GLN A 209 13.77 0.41 14.44
N TYR A 210 14.17 1.60 14.87
CA TYR A 210 14.92 1.85 16.09
C TYR A 210 14.50 3.19 16.68
N GLY A 211 14.33 3.27 17.99
CA GLY A 211 13.89 4.50 18.66
C GLY A 211 12.38 4.70 18.54
N GLU A 212 11.93 5.94 18.40
CA GLU A 212 10.50 6.27 18.42
C GLU A 212 9.88 6.23 17.01
N PHE A 213 8.70 5.61 16.92
CA PHE A 213 7.73 5.78 15.85
C PHE A 213 6.57 6.61 16.38
N LEU A 214 6.19 7.60 15.60
CA LEU A 214 5.15 8.55 15.92
C LEU A 214 4.30 8.74 14.67
N THR A 215 2.98 8.71 14.82
CA THR A 215 2.03 9.18 13.82
C THR A 215 1.12 10.24 14.42
N LEU A 216 0.77 11.23 13.62
CA LEU A 216 0.02 12.42 14.00
C LEU A 216 -1.14 12.60 13.04
N ALA A 217 -2.28 13.07 13.54
CA ALA A 217 -3.39 13.57 12.73
C ALA A 217 -3.04 14.94 12.12
N GLU A 218 -3.84 15.41 11.15
CA GLU A 218 -3.66 16.72 10.52
C GLU A 218 -3.79 17.91 11.49
N ASP A 219 -4.47 17.72 12.62
CA ASP A 219 -4.59 18.70 13.71
C ASP A 219 -3.40 18.64 14.71
N GLY A 220 -2.46 17.71 14.50
CA GLY A 220 -1.29 17.49 15.35
C GLY A 220 -1.53 16.53 16.53
N LYS A 221 -2.73 15.96 16.68
CA LYS A 221 -2.99 14.96 17.73
C LYS A 221 -2.19 13.69 17.46
N VAL A 222 -1.53 13.16 18.49
CA VAL A 222 -0.80 11.88 18.39
C VAL A 222 -1.80 10.74 18.20
N LEU A 223 -1.70 10.06 17.07
CA LEU A 223 -2.54 8.91 16.73
C LEU A 223 -1.90 7.61 17.22
N ALA A 224 -0.60 7.45 16.99
CA ALA A 224 0.12 6.29 17.50
C ALA A 224 1.54 6.65 17.91
N ARG A 225 2.03 5.91 18.91
CA ARG A 225 3.39 6.00 19.40
C ARG A 225 3.88 4.61 19.78
N LYS A 226 5.10 4.28 19.37
CA LYS A 226 5.79 3.06 19.80
C LYS A 226 7.29 3.30 19.86
N VAL A 227 7.97 2.62 20.77
CA VAL A 227 9.43 2.76 20.96
C VAL A 227 10.07 1.39 20.81
N TRP A 228 11.15 1.31 20.03
CA TRP A 228 11.98 0.13 19.88
C TRP A 228 13.38 0.39 20.43
N VAL A 229 13.87 -0.53 21.23
CA VAL A 229 15.25 -0.58 21.73
C VAL A 229 15.82 -1.92 21.32
N ASP A 230 16.98 -1.92 20.65
CA ASP A 230 17.64 -3.13 20.14
C ASP A 230 16.75 -4.04 19.27
N GLY A 231 15.81 -3.44 18.52
CA GLY A 231 14.87 -4.14 17.64
C GLY A 231 13.63 -4.70 18.34
N GLU A 232 13.51 -4.52 19.65
CA GLU A 232 12.37 -4.98 20.46
C GLU A 232 11.54 -3.79 20.95
N ALA A 233 10.22 -3.95 21.04
CA ALA A 233 9.38 -2.92 21.64
C ALA A 233 9.71 -2.74 23.14
N ASP A 234 9.92 -1.51 23.58
CA ASP A 234 10.21 -1.22 24.99
C ASP A 234 9.57 0.11 25.42
N GLY A 235 8.79 0.06 26.50
CA GLY A 235 8.04 1.20 27.03
C GLY A 235 6.57 1.22 26.63
N TRP A 236 5.91 2.35 26.92
CA TRP A 236 4.50 2.56 26.60
C TRP A 236 4.33 2.82 25.10
N SER A 237 3.34 2.14 24.53
CA SER A 237 2.88 2.32 23.17
C SER A 237 1.36 2.50 23.15
N PHE A 238 0.87 3.18 22.13
CA PHE A 238 -0.55 3.31 21.89
C PHE A 238 -0.84 3.56 20.42
N GLU A 239 -2.06 3.31 20.03
CA GLU A 239 -2.60 3.55 18.69
C GLU A 239 -4.07 3.95 18.80
N SER A 240 -4.53 4.75 17.84
CA SER A 240 -5.89 5.26 17.74
C SER A 240 -6.58 4.63 16.54
N HIS A 241 -7.91 4.53 16.61
CA HIS A 241 -8.77 4.24 15.47
C HIS A 241 -8.71 5.39 14.45
N ASP A 242 -9.18 5.14 13.23
CA ASP A 242 -9.25 6.15 12.16
C ASP A 242 -10.06 7.39 12.55
N ASN A 243 -11.01 7.23 13.48
CA ASN A 243 -11.79 8.35 14.04
C ASN A 243 -11.07 9.13 15.15
N GLY A 244 -9.79 8.83 15.40
CA GLY A 244 -8.94 9.47 16.40
C GLY A 244 -9.20 9.03 17.84
N GLN A 245 -10.11 8.10 18.12
CA GLN A 245 -10.30 7.56 19.46
C GLN A 245 -9.21 6.54 19.78
N LEU A 246 -8.73 6.50 21.02
CA LEU A 246 -7.72 5.53 21.44
C LEU A 246 -8.24 4.11 21.16
N ALA A 247 -7.50 3.30 20.43
CA ALA A 247 -7.85 1.92 20.13
C ALA A 247 -7.18 0.97 21.11
N GLN A 248 -5.92 1.24 21.41
CA GLN A 248 -5.10 0.36 22.23
C GLN A 248 -4.00 1.14 22.93
N LYS A 249 -3.66 0.70 24.15
CA LYS A 249 -2.51 1.15 24.92
C LYS A 249 -1.83 -0.07 25.52
N ALA A 250 -0.53 -0.18 25.32
CA ALA A 250 0.24 -1.35 25.72
C ALA A 250 1.59 -0.95 26.33
N LEU A 251 2.02 -1.68 27.35
CA LEU A 251 3.36 -1.56 27.93
C LEU A 251 4.21 -2.74 27.48
N TYR A 252 5.38 -2.47 26.90
CA TYR A 252 6.36 -3.49 26.56
C TYR A 252 7.63 -3.34 27.40
N ARG A 253 8.36 -4.44 27.56
CA ARG A 253 9.73 -4.45 28.10
C ARG A 253 10.52 -5.56 27.41
N LYS A 254 11.57 -5.20 26.67
CA LYS A 254 12.34 -6.16 25.87
C LYS A 254 11.44 -7.08 25.03
N GLY A 255 10.53 -6.45 24.28
CA GLY A 255 9.57 -7.13 23.40
C GLY A 255 8.41 -7.83 24.10
N LYS A 256 8.47 -8.06 25.42
CA LYS A 256 7.39 -8.71 26.17
C LYS A 256 6.29 -7.72 26.51
N LEU A 257 5.06 -8.06 26.15
CA LEU A 257 3.86 -7.31 26.51
C LEU A 257 3.57 -7.50 28.00
N LEU A 258 3.54 -6.41 28.77
CA LEU A 258 3.30 -6.40 30.22
C LEU A 258 1.94 -5.82 30.61
N SER A 259 1.32 -5.01 29.76
CA SER A 259 -0.02 -4.51 29.99
C SER A 259 -0.69 -4.20 28.68
N MET A 260 -2.00 -4.41 28.63
CA MET A 260 -2.83 -4.11 27.47
C MET A 260 -4.14 -3.51 27.94
N GLN A 261 -4.57 -2.45 27.26
CA GLN A 261 -5.89 -1.85 27.37
C GLN A 261 -6.40 -1.62 25.95
N LYS A 262 -7.63 -2.01 25.66
CA LYS A 262 -8.26 -1.85 24.35
C LYS A 262 -9.61 -1.17 24.47
N TRP A 263 -9.94 -0.36 23.49
CA TRP A 263 -11.22 0.33 23.38
C TRP A 263 -11.80 0.11 21.97
N GLY A 264 -13.12 0.05 21.89
CA GLY A 264 -13.83 0.05 20.61
C GLY A 264 -13.73 1.42 19.92
N SER A 265 -14.15 1.48 18.65
CA SER A 265 -14.23 2.75 17.91
C SER A 265 -15.24 3.74 18.48
N ASN A 266 -16.11 3.29 19.39
CA ASN A 266 -17.02 4.12 20.18
C ASN A 266 -16.39 4.67 21.48
N GLY A 267 -15.11 4.36 21.73
CA GLY A 267 -14.34 4.88 22.86
C GLY A 267 -14.58 4.14 24.16
N LYS A 268 -15.41 3.09 24.14
CA LYS A 268 -15.70 2.28 25.32
C LYS A 268 -14.64 1.20 25.47
N PRO A 269 -14.18 0.92 26.70
CA PRO A 269 -13.20 -0.13 26.94
C PRO A 269 -13.78 -1.49 26.54
N SER A 270 -12.89 -2.41 26.17
CA SER A 270 -13.25 -3.81 25.81
C SER A 270 -12.51 -4.80 26.70
N ILE A 271 -11.20 -4.57 26.92
CA ILE A 271 -10.38 -5.39 27.80
C ILE A 271 -9.22 -4.59 28.40
N ALA A 272 -8.82 -4.93 29.62
CA ALA A 272 -7.68 -4.39 30.32
C ALA A 272 -7.06 -5.47 31.20
N TRP A 273 -5.75 -5.61 31.11
CA TRP A 273 -4.97 -6.53 31.95
C TRP A 273 -3.51 -6.06 32.06
N GLN A 274 -2.81 -6.63 33.04
CA GLN A 274 -1.39 -6.43 33.24
C GLN A 274 -0.72 -7.67 33.85
N GLN A 275 0.57 -7.82 33.65
CA GLN A 275 1.40 -8.90 34.13
C GLN A 275 2.80 -8.40 34.50
N ASP A 276 3.48 -9.16 35.35
CA ASP A 276 4.88 -8.91 35.69
C ASP A 276 5.86 -9.40 34.61
N ALA A 277 7.16 -9.20 34.84
CA ALA A 277 8.20 -9.59 33.89
C ALA A 277 8.32 -11.11 33.68
N GLN A 278 7.74 -11.91 34.58
CA GLN A 278 7.67 -13.36 34.51
C GLN A 278 6.42 -13.83 33.76
N GLY A 279 5.55 -12.90 33.31
CA GLY A 279 4.31 -13.21 32.62
C GLY A 279 3.17 -13.61 33.56
N ARG A 280 3.27 -13.30 34.85
CA ARG A 280 2.22 -13.60 35.82
C ARG A 280 1.28 -12.41 35.92
N GLU A 281 -0.01 -12.64 35.71
CA GLU A 281 -1.04 -11.58 35.80
C GLU A 281 -1.10 -10.96 37.21
N GLN A 282 -1.29 -9.65 37.26
CA GLN A 282 -1.35 -8.85 38.48
C GLN A 282 -2.51 -7.85 38.43
N GLY A 283 -3.22 -7.64 39.53
CA GLY A 283 -4.39 -6.75 39.56
C GLY A 283 -5.56 -7.30 38.76
N ASP A 284 -6.49 -6.44 38.37
CA ASP A 284 -7.74 -6.89 37.74
C ASP A 284 -7.57 -7.12 36.23
N VAL A 285 -7.96 -8.31 35.76
CA VAL A 285 -8.34 -8.52 34.37
C VAL A 285 -9.79 -8.12 34.22
N THR A 286 -10.05 -7.05 33.47
CA THR A 286 -11.40 -6.52 33.26
C THR A 286 -11.80 -6.65 31.80
N GLU A 287 -13.02 -7.14 31.58
CA GLU A 287 -13.66 -7.28 30.28
C GLU A 287 -14.96 -6.45 30.32
N TRP A 288 -15.29 -5.81 29.19
CA TRP A 288 -16.49 -4.96 29.06
C TRP A 288 -17.31 -5.38 27.84
N TYR A 289 -18.62 -5.14 27.91
CA TYR A 289 -19.50 -5.19 26.76
C TYR A 289 -19.34 -3.94 25.89
N ASP A 290 -19.76 -4.01 24.63
CA ASP A 290 -19.74 -2.86 23.69
C ASP A 290 -20.51 -1.64 24.18
N ASN A 291 -21.47 -1.83 25.09
CA ASN A 291 -22.22 -0.73 25.70
C ASN A 291 -21.48 -0.06 26.87
N GLY A 292 -20.31 -0.56 27.28
CA GLY A 292 -19.43 0.01 28.31
C GLY A 292 -19.66 -0.55 29.72
N VAL A 293 -20.64 -1.44 29.89
CA VAL A 293 -20.85 -2.16 31.15
C VAL A 293 -19.74 -3.18 31.33
N ARG A 294 -19.17 -3.28 32.55
CA ARG A 294 -18.20 -4.33 32.89
C ARG A 294 -18.87 -5.69 32.76
N ALA A 295 -18.35 -6.54 31.89
CA ALA A 295 -18.84 -7.91 31.75
C ALA A 295 -18.27 -8.80 32.85
N LYS A 296 -16.97 -8.63 33.16
CA LYS A 296 -16.25 -9.49 34.09
C LYS A 296 -15.03 -8.78 34.66
N VAL A 297 -14.82 -8.95 35.96
CA VAL A 297 -13.61 -8.52 36.68
C VAL A 297 -13.03 -9.74 37.36
N THR A 298 -11.78 -10.05 37.07
CA THR A 298 -11.03 -11.17 37.65
C THR A 298 -9.80 -10.61 38.36
N PRO A 299 -9.82 -10.49 39.70
CA PRO A 299 -8.66 -10.07 40.47
C PRO A 299 -7.56 -11.14 40.44
N MET A 300 -6.37 -10.74 39.99
CA MET A 300 -5.20 -11.61 39.85
C MET A 300 -4.06 -11.14 40.77
N ARG A 301 -3.32 -12.11 41.30
CA ARG A 301 -2.07 -11.88 42.04
C ARG A 301 -1.13 -13.03 41.75
N ASP A 302 0.08 -12.71 41.29
CA ASP A 302 1.10 -13.70 40.94
C ASP A 302 0.59 -14.80 39.99
N GLY A 303 -0.26 -14.42 39.02
CA GLY A 303 -0.81 -15.33 38.02
C GLY A 303 -1.96 -16.21 38.52
N GLN A 304 -2.43 -16.00 39.75
CA GLN A 304 -3.55 -16.74 40.33
C GLN A 304 -4.71 -15.80 40.67
N ARG A 305 -5.94 -16.29 40.58
CA ARG A 305 -7.11 -15.54 41.05
C ARG A 305 -6.98 -15.28 42.54
N HIS A 306 -7.06 -14.02 42.96
CA HIS A 306 -6.99 -13.65 44.36
C HIS A 306 -7.80 -12.38 44.58
N GLY A 307 -8.96 -12.53 45.22
CA GLY A 307 -9.95 -11.48 45.42
C GLY A 307 -11.32 -11.91 44.92
N LEU A 308 -12.17 -10.93 44.62
CA LEU A 308 -13.57 -11.16 44.27
C LEU A 308 -13.79 -11.15 42.76
N LEU A 309 -13.99 -12.32 42.16
CA LEU A 309 -14.44 -12.38 40.78
C LEU A 309 -15.89 -11.91 40.72
N GLN A 310 -16.18 -11.04 39.76
CA GLN A 310 -17.51 -10.49 39.52
C GLN A 310 -17.87 -10.60 38.04
N VAL A 311 -19.10 -11.00 37.74
CA VAL A 311 -19.65 -11.09 36.37
C VAL A 311 -20.99 -10.37 36.35
N TRP A 312 -21.21 -9.54 35.32
CA TRP A 312 -22.46 -8.82 35.12
C TRP A 312 -23.08 -9.15 33.77
N ALA A 313 -24.40 -8.96 33.67
CA ALA A 313 -25.12 -8.92 32.42
C ALA A 313 -24.86 -7.60 31.68
N SER A 314 -25.22 -7.55 30.39
CA SER A 314 -25.07 -6.34 29.57
C SER A 314 -25.90 -5.15 30.08
N ASP A 315 -26.95 -5.36 30.86
CA ASP A 315 -27.74 -4.28 31.48
C ASP A 315 -27.14 -3.74 32.79
N GLY A 316 -26.02 -4.32 33.26
CA GLY A 316 -25.37 -3.95 34.52
C GLY A 316 -25.79 -4.78 35.73
N SER A 317 -26.73 -5.72 35.58
CA SER A 317 -27.14 -6.60 36.67
C SER A 317 -26.03 -7.58 37.04
N LEU A 318 -25.69 -7.68 38.32
CA LEU A 318 -24.69 -8.64 38.80
C LEU A 318 -25.23 -10.07 38.65
N LEU A 319 -24.49 -10.94 37.95
CA LEU A 319 -24.88 -12.33 37.70
C LEU A 319 -24.14 -13.32 38.59
N GLN A 320 -22.87 -13.04 38.90
CA GLN A 320 -22.03 -13.97 39.65
C GLN A 320 -20.97 -13.24 40.46
N LEU A 321 -20.72 -13.75 41.66
CA LEU A 321 -19.71 -13.27 42.59
C LEU A 321 -19.01 -14.49 43.23
N VAL A 322 -17.70 -14.62 43.04
CA VAL A 322 -16.91 -15.76 43.51
C VAL A 322 -15.66 -15.23 44.22
N PRO A 323 -15.53 -15.39 45.54
CA PRO A 323 -14.29 -15.04 46.22
C PRO A 323 -13.23 -16.13 46.03
N TYR A 324 -12.01 -15.69 45.75
CA TYR A 324 -10.84 -16.51 45.50
C TYR A 324 -9.70 -16.10 46.43
N GLU A 325 -8.96 -17.09 46.90
CA GLU A 325 -7.72 -16.93 47.64
C GLU A 325 -6.70 -17.92 47.06
N HIS A 326 -5.55 -17.40 46.59
CA HIS A 326 -4.46 -18.20 46.00
C HIS A 326 -4.94 -19.20 44.93
N GLY A 327 -5.74 -18.72 43.98
CA GLY A 327 -6.26 -19.50 42.85
C GLY A 327 -7.43 -20.42 43.19
N LYS A 328 -7.79 -20.55 44.46
CA LYS A 328 -8.85 -21.46 44.94
C LYS A 328 -10.07 -20.68 45.38
N LYS A 329 -11.28 -21.21 45.13
CA LYS A 329 -12.51 -20.61 45.67
C LYS A 329 -12.47 -20.65 47.20
N GLN A 330 -12.79 -19.53 47.83
CA GLN A 330 -12.75 -19.36 49.28
C GLN A 330 -13.92 -18.46 49.69
N GLY A 331 -14.75 -18.87 50.63
CA GLY A 331 -15.94 -18.11 51.04
C GLY A 331 -17.18 -18.44 50.21
N ILE A 332 -18.15 -17.52 50.17
CA ILE A 332 -19.48 -17.78 49.60
C ILE A 332 -19.54 -17.30 48.15
N GLU A 333 -19.69 -18.24 47.21
CA GLU A 333 -20.06 -17.94 45.83
C GLU A 333 -21.56 -17.69 45.75
N ARG A 334 -21.97 -16.64 45.04
CA ARG A 334 -23.38 -16.28 44.83
C ARG A 334 -23.67 -16.05 43.35
N ARG A 335 -24.89 -16.40 42.93
CA ARG A 335 -25.40 -16.12 41.58
C ARG A 335 -26.81 -15.56 41.64
N TRP A 336 -27.07 -14.63 40.73
CA TRP A 336 -28.36 -13.99 40.59
C TRP A 336 -28.86 -14.14 39.15
N ASP A 337 -30.18 -14.12 38.97
CA ASP A 337 -30.77 -13.96 37.65
C ASP A 337 -30.72 -12.49 37.18
N LYS A 338 -31.14 -12.24 35.94
CA LYS A 338 -31.17 -10.88 35.37
C LYS A 338 -32.13 -9.90 36.07
N ARG A 339 -33.00 -10.39 36.96
CA ARG A 339 -33.91 -9.55 37.76
C ARG A 339 -33.33 -9.24 39.14
N GLY A 340 -32.09 -9.68 39.42
CA GLY A 340 -31.43 -9.49 40.70
C GLY A 340 -31.88 -10.47 41.78
N LYS A 341 -32.69 -11.50 41.46
CA LYS A 341 -33.07 -12.53 42.43
C LYS A 341 -31.92 -13.51 42.58
N GLN A 342 -31.46 -13.74 43.81
CA GLN A 342 -30.46 -14.76 44.10
C GLN A 342 -31.04 -16.14 43.77
N VAL A 343 -30.38 -16.88 42.89
CA VAL A 343 -30.82 -18.21 42.42
C VAL A 343 -29.93 -19.34 42.94
N TRP A 344 -28.73 -19.01 43.43
CA TRP A 344 -27.77 -20.01 43.87
C TRP A 344 -26.75 -19.40 44.82
N GLU A 345 -26.39 -20.15 45.86
CA GLU A 345 -25.21 -19.88 46.67
C GLU A 345 -24.50 -21.18 47.05
N LYS A 346 -23.19 -21.10 47.27
CA LYS A 346 -22.39 -22.22 47.78
C LYS A 346 -21.16 -21.71 48.52
N ALA A 347 -20.91 -22.27 49.69
CA ALA A 347 -19.71 -21.98 50.46
C ALA A 347 -18.54 -22.88 50.01
N TRP A 348 -17.35 -22.30 49.98
CA TRP A 348 -16.11 -22.95 49.53
C TRP A 348 -15.00 -22.74 50.56
N GLN A 349 -14.17 -23.75 50.76
CA GLN A 349 -12.94 -23.65 51.54
C GLN A 349 -11.81 -24.35 50.78
N ALA A 350 -10.72 -23.63 50.51
CA ALA A 350 -9.57 -24.14 49.76
C ALA A 350 -9.94 -24.84 48.44
N GLY A 351 -10.97 -24.34 47.74
CA GLY A 351 -11.46 -24.87 46.47
C GLY A 351 -12.42 -26.06 46.59
N ALA A 352 -12.67 -26.57 47.79
CA ALA A 352 -13.67 -27.62 48.04
C ALA A 352 -15.01 -27.03 48.47
N PRO A 353 -16.14 -27.57 47.98
CA PRO A 353 -17.46 -27.13 48.44
C PRO A 353 -17.69 -27.56 49.89
N MET A 354 -18.16 -26.63 50.73
CA MET A 354 -18.57 -26.96 52.09
C MET A 354 -20.01 -27.50 52.10
N PRO A 355 -20.35 -28.41 53.03
CA PRO A 355 -21.73 -28.82 53.26
C PRO A 355 -22.59 -27.60 53.56
N ALA A 356 -23.84 -27.61 53.10
CA ALA A 356 -24.82 -26.63 53.60
C ALA A 356 -24.92 -26.81 55.12
N GLY A 357 -24.76 -25.72 55.89
CA GLY A 357 -24.95 -25.76 57.33
C GLY A 357 -26.32 -26.35 57.65
N GLN A 358 -26.34 -27.41 58.46
CA GLN A 358 -27.57 -27.99 59.00
C GLN A 358 -28.25 -27.04 59.98
#